data_AF-A0A2E6MP51-F1
#
_entry.id   AF-A0A2E6MP51-F1
#
_cell.length_a   1.000
_cell.length_b   1.000
_cell.length_c   1.000
_cell.angle_alpha   90.00
_cell.angle_beta   90.00
_cell.angle_gamma   90.00
#
_symmetry.space_group_name_H-M   'P 1'
#
loop_
_entity.id
_entity.type
_entity.pdbx_description
1 polymer ?
#
loop_
_entity_poly.entity_id
_entity_poly.type
_entity_poly.pdbx_seq_one_letter_code
_entity_poly.pdbx_strand_id
1 'polypeptide(L)' 'MLYYKHNMKTRVIMKNIMNGIGYILIALGIMAMAGSAGDCDGKCVENANTIGQMLIIAGTGLAMFLFGAMLLLSNRGEA' A
#
# COMPACT_ATOMS: atom_id res chain seq x y z
N MET A 1 1.20 -5.95 37.64
CA MET A 1 1.71 -4.76 36.93
C MET A 1 2.58 -5.08 35.71
N LEU A 2 3.62 -5.93 35.83
CA LEU A 2 4.55 -6.23 34.71
C LEU A 2 3.86 -6.88 33.49
N TYR A 3 2.89 -7.77 33.71
CA TYR A 3 2.12 -8.41 32.63
C TYR A 3 1.33 -7.39 31.79
N TYR A 4 0.78 -6.36 32.43
CA TYR A 4 0.03 -5.30 31.74
C TYR A 4 0.96 -4.40 30.92
N LYS A 5 2.15 -4.07 31.44
CA LYS A 5 3.18 -3.29 30.74
C LYS A 5 3.71 -4.01 29.49
N HIS A 6 3.89 -5.33 29.57
CA HIS A 6 4.31 -6.13 28.42
C HIS A 6 3.25 -6.16 27.32
N ASN A 7 1.98 -6.40 27.68
CA ASN A 7 0.86 -6.38 26.72
C ASN A 7 0.64 -5.00 26.08
N MET A 8 0.82 -3.91 26.83
CA MET A 8 0.74 -2.55 26.29
C MET A 8 1.86 -2.28 25.28
N LYS A 9 3.10 -2.66 25.58
CA LYS A 9 4.24 -2.52 24.66
C LYS A 9 4.00 -3.28 23.36
N THR A 10 3.53 -4.53 23.44
CA THR A 10 3.18 -5.33 22.27
C THR A 10 2.07 -4.69 21.44
N ARG A 11 1.03 -4.11 22.09
CA ARG A 11 -0.07 -3.43 21.38
C ARG A 11 0.43 -2.20 20.61
N VAL A 12 1.32 -1.39 21.21
CA VAL A 12 1.92 -0.22 20.54
C VAL A 12 2.81 -0.63 19.38
N ILE A 13 3.64 -1.67 19.55
CA ILE A 13 4.49 -2.20 18.47
C ILE A 13 3.63 -2.68 17.31
N MET A 14 2.55 -3.43 17.57
CA MET A 14 1.65 -3.93 16.54
C MET A 14 1.00 -2.78 15.76
N LYS A 15 0.53 -1.73 16.45
CA LYS A 15 -0.05 -0.54 15.82
C LYS A 15 0.94 0.16 14.88
N ASN A 16 2.21 0.27 15.28
CA ASN A 16 3.24 0.87 14.45
C ASN A 16 3.56 0.02 13.22
N ILE A 17 3.60 -1.31 13.37
CA ILE A 17 3.80 -2.24 12.24
C ILE A 17 2.65 -2.13 11.24
N MET A 18 1.41 -2.16 11.71
CA MET A 18 0.23 -2.01 10.86
C MET A 18 0.24 -0.67 10.12
N ASN A 19 0.53 0.43 10.80
CA ASN A 19 0.67 1.74 10.15
C ASN A 19 1.76 1.73 9.09
N GLY A 20 2.91 1.13 9.39
CA GLY A 20 4.00 0.97 8.42
C GLY A 20 3.55 0.22 7.16
N ILE A 21 2.87 -0.91 7.32
CA ILE A 21 2.33 -1.70 6.21
C ILE A 21 1.32 -0.87 5.39
N GLY A 22 0.42 -0.14 6.06
CA GLY A 22 -0.56 0.72 5.40
C GLY A 22 0.09 1.80 4.53
N TYR A 23 1.10 2.50 5.05
CA TYR A 23 1.84 3.50 4.27
C TYR A 23 2.59 2.89 3.08
N ILE A 24 3.21 1.72 3.26
CA ILE A 24 3.93 1.02 2.18
C ILE A 24 2.96 0.60 1.07
N LEU A 25 1.79 0.04 1.42
CA LEU A 25 0.76 -0.35 0.47
C LEU A 25 0.25 0.83 -0.36
N ILE A 26 0.03 1.98 0.29
CA ILE A 26 -0.36 3.22 -0.39
C ILE A 26 0.72 3.67 -1.37
N ALA A 27 1.97 3.73 -0.92
CA ALA A 27 3.09 4.19 -1.74
C ALA A 27 3.31 3.28 -2.96
N LEU A 28 3.37 1.96 -2.74
CA LEU A 28 3.53 0.98 -3.81
C LEU A 28 2.32 0.96 -4.74
N GLY A 29 1.11 1.14 -4.23
CA GLY A 29 -0.11 1.23 -5.04
C GLY A 29 -0.08 2.41 -6.01
N ILE A 30 0.34 3.59 -5.52
CA ILE A 30 0.50 4.78 -6.38
C ILE A 30 1.60 4.57 -7.42
N MET A 31 2.74 3.99 -7.02
CA MET A 31 3.83 3.69 -7.95
C MET A 31 3.41 2.71 -9.05
N ALA A 32 2.67 1.65 -8.69
CA ALA A 32 2.15 0.68 -9.66
C ALA A 32 1.14 1.30 -10.62
N MET A 33 0.23 2.16 -10.14
CA MET A 33 -0.68 2.91 -11.02
C MET A 33 0.05 3.83 -11.98
N ALA A 34 1.01 4.62 -11.47
CA ALA A 34 1.78 5.57 -12.26
C ALA A 34 2.68 4.88 -13.30
N GLY A 35 3.28 3.74 -12.95
CA GLY A 35 4.14 2.95 -13.84
C GLY A 35 3.41 1.90 -14.67
N SER A 36 2.07 1.85 -14.65
CA SER A 36 1.29 0.76 -15.26
C SER A 36 1.48 0.61 -16.77
N ALA A 37 1.81 1.71 -17.44
CA ALA A 37 2.15 1.75 -18.87
C ALA A 37 3.35 0.88 -19.22
N GLY A 38 4.27 0.67 -18.29
CA GLY A 38 5.53 -0.02 -18.58
C GLY A 38 6.36 0.66 -19.66
N ASP A 39 6.02 1.89 -20.03
CA ASP A 39 6.83 2.73 -20.90
C ASP A 39 7.77 3.55 -20.02
N CYS A 40 9.00 3.77 -20.48
CA CYS A 40 9.89 4.71 -19.80
C CYS A 40 9.43 6.14 -20.08
N ASP A 41 8.24 6.51 -19.61
CA ASP A 41 7.60 7.80 -19.83
C ASP A 41 7.48 8.11 -21.33
N GLY A 42 6.84 7.19 -22.07
CA GLY A 42 6.70 7.27 -23.52
C GLY A 42 7.98 7.08 -24.35
N LYS A 43 9.16 6.88 -23.74
CA LYS A 43 10.41 6.66 -24.49
C LYS A 43 10.60 5.23 -24.98
N CYS A 44 9.96 4.26 -24.32
CA CYS A 44 10.09 2.83 -24.63
C CYS A 44 8.74 2.24 -25.07
N VAL A 45 8.07 2.88 -26.04
CA VAL A 45 6.74 2.44 -26.54
C VAL A 45 6.77 1.04 -27.15
N GLU A 46 7.93 0.61 -27.63
CA GLU A 46 8.15 -0.73 -28.22
C GLU A 46 7.94 -1.86 -27.20
N ASN A 47 8.19 -1.56 -25.92
CA ASN A 47 8.05 -2.45 -24.79
C ASN A 47 6.86 -2.08 -23.89
N ALA A 48 6.01 -1.16 -24.32
CA ALA A 48 4.87 -0.71 -23.53
C ALA A 48 3.87 -1.86 -23.32
N ASN A 49 3.23 -1.84 -22.16
CA ASN A 49 2.16 -2.78 -21.85
C ASN A 49 0.94 -2.51 -22.75
N THR A 50 0.26 -3.58 -23.14
CA THR A 50 -1.06 -3.44 -23.79
C THR A 50 -2.06 -2.80 -22.83
N ILE A 51 -3.11 -2.16 -23.35
CA ILE A 51 -4.16 -1.52 -22.52
C ILE A 51 -4.71 -2.47 -21.46
N GLY A 52 -4.91 -3.76 -21.79
CA GLY A 52 -5.38 -4.76 -20.83
C GLY A 52 -4.39 -4.99 -19.67
N GLN A 53 -3.10 -5.09 -19.96
CA GLN A 53 -2.06 -5.24 -18.94
C GLN A 53 -1.92 -3.97 -18.09
N MET A 54 -1.96 -2.80 -18.72
CA MET A 54 -1.97 -1.51 -18.02
C MET A 54 -3.12 -1.45 -17.02
N LEU A 55 -4.34 -1.83 -17.44
CA LEU A 55 -5.53 -1.78 -16.60
C LEU A 55 -5.45 -2.77 -15.43
N ILE A 56 -4.83 -3.94 -15.63
CA ILE A 56 -4.59 -4.90 -14.55
C ILE A 56 -3.59 -4.33 -13.54
N ILE A 57 -2.47 -3.77 -13.98
CA ILE A 57 -1.43 -3.21 -13.08
C ILE A 57 -1.94 -1.96 -12.37
N ALA A 58 -2.66 -1.09 -13.08
CA ALA A 58 -3.30 0.07 -12.48
C ALA A 58 -4.40 -0.35 -11.50
N GLY A 59 -5.20 -1.37 -11.84
CA GLY A 59 -6.24 -1.92 -10.97
C GLY A 59 -5.68 -2.57 -9.71
N THR A 60 -4.57 -3.30 -9.81
CA THR A 60 -3.90 -3.88 -8.64
C THR A 60 -3.27 -2.79 -7.77
N GLY A 61 -2.63 -1.78 -8.39
CA GLY A 61 -2.12 -0.60 -7.69
C GLY A 61 -3.22 0.16 -6.94
N LEU A 62 -4.38 0.36 -7.57
CA LEU A 62 -5.56 0.95 -6.94
C LEU A 62 -6.04 0.11 -5.75
N ALA A 63 -6.13 -1.22 -5.90
CA ALA A 63 -6.54 -2.12 -4.82
C ALA A 63 -5.56 -2.06 -3.63
N MET A 64 -4.25 -2.03 -3.88
CA MET A 64 -3.23 -1.86 -2.82
C MET A 64 -3.39 -0.50 -2.11
N PHE A 65 -3.60 0.57 -2.88
CA PHE A 65 -3.83 1.90 -2.32
C PHE A 65 -5.06 1.94 -1.42
N LEU A 66 -6.21 1.44 -1.90
CA LEU A 66 -7.46 1.43 -1.15
C LEU A 66 -7.36 0.56 0.12
N PHE A 67 -6.73 -0.61 0.02
CA PHE A 67 -6.54 -1.49 1.16
C PHE A 67 -5.60 -0.87 2.21
N GLY A 68 -4.49 -0.26 1.77
CA GLY A 68 -3.58 0.47 2.65
C GLY A 68 -4.26 1.65 3.36
N ALA A 69 -5.07 2.43 2.64
CA ALA A 69 -5.86 3.53 3.20
C ALA A 69 -6.90 3.02 4.22
N MET A 70 -7.62 1.95 3.89
CA MET A 70 -8.58 1.32 4.81
C MET A 70 -7.90 0.84 6.08
N LEU A 71 -6.74 0.19 5.97
CA LEU A 71 -5.98 -0.31 7.11
C LEU A 71 -5.56 0.82 8.06
N LEU A 72 -5.11 1.96 7.53
CA LEU A 72 -4.78 3.13 8.36
C LEU A 72 -6.02 3.74 9.03
N LEU A 73 -7.15 3.82 8.31
CA LEU A 73 -8.40 4.33 8.88
C LEU A 73 -8.94 3.42 9.99
N SER A 74 -8.92 2.11 9.78
CA SER A 74 -9.30 1.12 10.79
C SER A 74 -8.39 1.20 12.02
N ASN A 75 -7.08 1.38 11.84
CA ASN A 75 -6.13 1.49 12.96
C ASN A 75 -6.22 2.84 13.71
N ARG A 76 -6.80 3.90 13.09
CA ARG A 76 -7.12 5.17 13.77
C ARG A 76 -8.35 5.10 14.66
N GLY A 77 -9.32 4.24 14.36
CA GLY A 77 -10.53 4.06 15.15
C GLY A 77 -10.32 3.37 16.52
N GLU A 78 -9.10 2.88 16.78
CA GLU A 78 -8.72 2.23 18.04
C GLU A 78 -7.96 3.18 19.01
N ALA A 79 -8.12 4.50 18.84
CA ALA A 79 -7.50 5.55 19.65
C ALA A 79 -8.41 6.00 20.80
#